data_AF-A0A936SLI7-F1
#
_entry.id   AF-A0A936SLI7-F1
#
_cell.length_a   1.000
_cell.length_b   1.000
_cell.length_c   1.000
_cell.angle_alpha   90.00
_cell.angle_beta   90.00
_cell.angle_gamma   90.00
#
_symmetry.space_group_name_H-M   'P 1'
#
loop_
_entity.id
_entity.type
_entity.pdbx_description
1 polymer ?
#
loop_
_entity_poly.entity_id
_entity_poly.type
_entity_poly.pdbx_seq_one_letter_code
_entity_poly.pdbx_strand_id
1 'polypeptide(L)'
;MIARQMLAPVDLERRFGLTGGNIFHGEITPDQAFNLRPLAGYADYRTPVPGLYLCGSGAHPGGGVTGIPGHNAAQVVIADLDRGLG
;
A
#
# COMPACT_ATOMS: atom_id res chain seq x y z
N MET A 1 -22.24 -4.53 -29.97
CA MET A 1 -21.10 -5.44 -29.77
C MET A 1 -20.49 -5.08 -28.41
N ILE A 2 -20.23 -6.05 -27.52
CA ILE A 2 -19.57 -5.78 -26.23
C ILE A 2 -18.10 -6.19 -26.35
N ALA A 3 -17.19 -5.27 -26.04
CA ALA A 3 -15.75 -5.59 -25.97
C ALA A 3 -15.44 -6.37 -24.68
N ARG A 4 -14.51 -7.33 -24.76
CA ARG A 4 -14.02 -8.09 -23.59
C ARG A 4 -12.52 -7.93 -23.47
N GLN A 5 -12.05 -7.85 -22.22
CA GLN A 5 -10.64 -7.93 -21.87
C GLN A 5 -10.43 -9.07 -20.84
N MET A 6 -9.34 -9.82 -21.00
CA MET A 6 -8.86 -10.82 -20.04
C MET A 6 -7.47 -10.39 -19.59
N LEU A 7 -7.21 -10.41 -18.30
CA LEU A 7 -5.91 -10.07 -17.71
C LEU A 7 -5.44 -11.24 -16.85
N ALA A 8 -4.36 -11.90 -17.26
CA ALA A 8 -3.66 -12.91 -16.48
C ALA A 8 -2.78 -12.24 -15.42
N PRO A 9 -2.28 -12.98 -14.40
CA PRO A 9 -1.38 -12.43 -13.38
C PRO A 9 -0.17 -11.68 -13.95
N VAL A 10 0.46 -12.20 -15.01
CA VAL A 10 1.58 -11.52 -15.69
C VAL A 10 1.17 -10.20 -16.35
N ASP A 11 -0.08 -10.09 -16.81
CA ASP A 11 -0.61 -8.83 -17.36
C ASP A 11 -0.83 -7.81 -16.25
N LEU A 12 -1.32 -8.25 -15.10
CA LEU A 12 -1.51 -7.41 -13.92
C LEU A 12 -0.17 -6.90 -13.37
N GLU A 13 0.84 -7.77 -13.31
CA GLU A 13 2.20 -7.40 -12.90
C GLU A 13 2.80 -6.36 -13.84
N ARG A 14 2.75 -6.60 -15.15
CA ARG A 14 3.32 -5.67 -16.15
C ARG A 14 2.59 -4.34 -16.22
N ARG A 15 1.25 -4.35 -16.08
CA ARG A 15 0.42 -3.15 -16.28
C ARG A 15 0.29 -2.30 -15.03
N PHE A 16 0.25 -2.92 -13.86
CA PHE A 16 -0.08 -2.26 -12.60
C PHE A 16 1.00 -2.40 -11.52
N GLY A 17 2.09 -3.12 -11.80
CA GLY A 17 3.12 -3.41 -10.79
C GLY A 17 2.66 -4.38 -9.70
N LEU A 18 1.60 -5.14 -9.96
CA LEU A 18 1.09 -6.16 -9.03
C LEU A 18 1.94 -7.42 -9.15
N THR A 19 3.08 -7.48 -8.47
CA THR A 19 3.97 -8.66 -8.46
C THR A 19 3.17 -9.94 -8.17
N GLY A 20 3.33 -10.95 -9.04
CA GLY A 20 2.58 -12.21 -9.00
C GLY A 20 1.08 -12.06 -9.28
N GLY A 21 0.62 -10.89 -9.73
CA GLY A 21 -0.80 -10.54 -9.87
C GLY A 21 -1.51 -10.29 -8.53
N ASN A 22 -0.78 -10.10 -7.43
CA ASN A 22 -1.38 -9.96 -6.10
C ASN A 22 -1.96 -8.55 -5.87
N ILE A 23 -3.29 -8.45 -5.85
CA ILE A 23 -4.01 -7.17 -5.65
C ILE A 23 -3.67 -6.47 -4.33
N PHE A 24 -3.22 -7.23 -3.32
CA PHE A 24 -2.83 -6.68 -2.02
C PHE A 24 -1.40 -6.16 -1.99
N HIS A 25 -0.65 -6.23 -3.11
CA HIS A 25 0.77 -5.84 -3.19
C HIS A 25 1.65 -6.61 -2.20
N GLY A 26 1.33 -7.89 -1.97
CA GLY A 26 1.98 -8.79 -1.03
C GLY A 26 0.97 -9.78 -0.44
N GLU A 27 1.42 -10.94 0.04
CA GLU A 27 0.51 -11.95 0.59
C GLU A 27 -0.15 -11.47 1.88
N ILE A 28 -1.27 -12.10 2.25
CA ILE A 28 -1.92 -11.86 3.55
C ILE A 28 -1.70 -13.12 4.39
N THR A 29 -0.46 -13.31 4.82
CA THR A 29 -0.09 -14.32 5.81
C THR A 29 0.06 -13.64 7.18
N PRO A 30 -0.05 -14.38 8.30
CA PRO A 30 0.07 -13.79 9.64
C PRO A 30 1.35 -12.98 9.86
N ASP A 31 2.46 -13.41 9.24
CA ASP A 31 3.78 -12.77 9.29
C ASP A 31 3.94 -11.59 8.31
N GLN A 32 3.00 -11.41 7.38
CA GLN A 32 2.99 -10.32 6.39
C GLN A 32 1.69 -9.49 6.44
N ALA A 33 0.90 -9.60 7.51
CA ALA A 33 -0.35 -8.87 7.68
C ALA A 33 -0.21 -7.71 8.68
N PHE A 34 -1.18 -6.79 8.64
CA PHE A 34 -1.30 -5.70 9.61
C PHE A 34 -0.01 -4.88 9.76
N ASN A 35 0.52 -4.78 10.98
CA ASN A 35 1.65 -3.93 11.34
C ASN A 35 3.00 -4.47 10.83
N LEU A 36 3.00 -5.67 10.27
CA LEU A 36 4.14 -6.28 9.60
C LEU A 36 4.20 -5.91 8.11
N ARG A 37 3.31 -5.04 7.62
CA ARG A 37 3.27 -4.56 6.24
C ARG A 37 3.96 -3.20 6.06
N PRO A 38 4.81 -3.03 5.02
CA PRO A 38 5.42 -4.07 4.19
C PRO A 38 6.49 -4.88 4.94
N LEU A 39 7.01 -4.32 6.02
CA LEU A 39 7.89 -4.97 6.97
C LEU A 39 7.69 -4.34 8.36
N ALA A 40 8.18 -4.99 9.40
CA ALA A 40 8.07 -4.48 10.76
C ALA A 40 8.70 -3.07 10.89
N GLY A 41 7.98 -2.14 11.53
CA GLY A 41 8.44 -0.76 11.75
C GLY A 41 7.90 0.28 10.76
N TYR A 42 7.13 -0.13 9.75
CA TYR A 42 6.53 0.78 8.75
C TYR A 42 5.02 0.99 8.94
N ALA A 43 4.46 0.50 10.05
CA ALA A 43 3.06 0.69 10.40
C ALA A 43 2.72 2.15 10.76
N ASP A 44 3.72 3.00 10.92
CA ASP A 44 3.59 4.45 11.12
C ASP A 44 3.56 5.23 9.80
N TYR A 45 3.54 4.53 8.66
CA TYR A 45 3.40 5.05 7.29
C TYR A 45 4.59 5.87 6.78
N ARG A 46 5.63 6.13 7.58
CA ARG A 46 6.82 6.88 7.15
C ARG A 46 7.80 5.98 6.42
N THR A 47 8.60 6.58 5.55
CA THR A 47 9.74 5.91 4.93
C THR A 47 11.05 6.56 5.36
N PRO A 48 12.20 5.91 5.11
CA PRO A 48 13.50 6.54 5.33
C PRO A 48 13.75 7.79 4.48
N VAL A 49 12.92 8.05 3.47
CA VAL A 49 13.00 9.25 2.64
C VAL A 49 12.06 10.30 3.24
N PRO A 50 12.57 11.45 3.71
CA PRO A 50 11.74 12.50 4.29
C PRO A 50 10.65 12.97 3.31
N GLY A 51 9.43 13.11 3.81
CA GLY A 51 8.27 13.51 3.01
C GLY A 51 7.67 12.41 2.12
N LEU A 52 8.21 11.19 2.14
CA LEU A 52 7.63 10.03 1.43
C LEU A 52 6.94 9.08 2.40
N TYR A 53 5.68 8.76 2.09
CA TYR A 53 4.78 7.97 2.94
C TYR A 53 4.18 6.78 2.18
N LEU A 54 3.89 5.70 2.91
CA LEU A 54 3.21 4.52 2.39
C LEU A 54 1.70 4.69 2.57
N CYS A 55 0.91 4.63 1.50
CA CYS A 55 -0.55 4.84 1.57
C CYS A 55 -1.36 3.80 0.78
N GLY A 56 -0.69 2.87 0.11
CA GLY A 56 -1.31 1.92 -0.81
C GLY A 56 -1.80 0.64 -0.14
N SER A 57 -2.37 -0.25 -0.97
CA SER A 57 -2.87 -1.57 -0.56
C SER A 57 -1.82 -2.46 0.13
N GLY A 58 -0.53 -2.20 -0.12
CA GLY A 58 0.58 -2.90 0.52
C GLY A 58 0.92 -2.41 1.92
N ALA A 59 0.35 -1.31 2.40
CA ALA A 59 0.67 -0.71 3.70
C ALA A 59 -0.27 -1.21 4.83
N HIS A 60 0.12 -0.94 6.08
CA HIS A 60 -0.71 -1.21 7.26
C HIS A 60 -2.10 -0.52 7.14
N PRO A 61 -3.20 -1.14 7.58
CA PRO A 61 -3.37 -2.50 8.13
C PRO A 61 -3.50 -3.61 7.09
N GLY A 62 -3.48 -3.28 5.81
CA GLY A 62 -3.79 -4.20 4.73
C GLY A 62 -4.74 -3.58 3.72
N GLY A 63 -4.76 -4.20 2.56
CA GLY A 63 -5.24 -3.59 1.33
C GLY A 63 -6.62 -4.00 0.85
N GLY A 64 -6.90 -3.61 -0.40
CA GLY A 64 -8.21 -3.69 -1.05
C GLY A 64 -8.87 -2.32 -1.21
N VAL A 65 -10.16 -2.30 -1.53
CA VAL A 65 -10.94 -1.07 -1.76
C VAL A 65 -11.48 -0.50 -0.43
N THR A 66 -10.69 -0.57 0.65
CA THR A 66 -11.08 -0.10 1.99
C THR A 66 -10.79 1.40 2.20
N GLY A 67 -9.74 1.91 1.54
CA GLY A 67 -9.26 3.28 1.74
C GLY A 67 -8.52 3.53 3.06
N ILE A 68 -8.44 2.53 3.96
CA ILE A 68 -7.87 2.69 5.30
C ILE A 68 -6.38 3.09 5.27
N PRO A 69 -5.49 2.42 4.50
CA PRO A 69 -4.08 2.81 4.48
C PRO A 69 -3.88 4.24 3.98
N GLY A 70 -4.66 4.66 2.98
CA GLY A 70 -4.66 6.02 2.46
C GLY A 70 -5.11 7.05 3.49
N HIS A 71 -6.22 6.78 4.18
CA HIS A 71 -6.74 7.64 5.25
C HIS A 71 -5.71 7.82 6.36
N ASN A 72 -5.12 6.72 6.86
CA ASN A 72 -4.18 6.77 7.96
C ASN A 72 -2.87 7.48 7.57
N ALA A 73 -2.33 7.17 6.39
CA ALA A 73 -1.15 7.87 5.87
C ALA A 73 -1.39 9.38 5.76
N ALA A 74 -2.57 9.81 5.31
CA ALA A 74 -2.92 11.22 5.24
C ALA A 74 -2.91 11.90 6.62
N GLN A 75 -3.40 11.24 7.67
CA GLN A 75 -3.34 11.77 9.04
C GLN A 75 -1.90 11.95 9.51
N VAL A 76 -1.01 11.01 9.17
CA VAL A 76 0.42 11.09 9.48
C VAL A 76 1.07 12.26 8.73
N VAL A 77 0.77 12.43 7.44
CA VAL A 77 1.25 13.56 6.63
C VAL A 77 0.84 14.89 7.25
N ILE A 78 -0.43 15.05 7.62
CA ILE A 78 -0.94 16.28 8.26
C ILE A 78 -0.17 16.57 9.55
N ALA A 79 0.00 15.56 10.41
CA ALA A 79 0.72 15.72 11.66
C ALA A 79 2.20 16.11 11.48
N ASP A 80 2.87 15.61 10.44
CA ASP A 80 4.25 15.95 10.15
C ASP A 80 4.39 17.35 9.51
N LEU A 81 3.43 17.75 8.68
CA LEU A 81 3.35 19.10 8.13
C LEU A 81 3.15 20.15 9.23
N ASP A 82 2.26 19.87 10.19
CA ASP A 82 2.01 20.76 11.34
C ASP A 82 3.23 20.92 12.25
N ARG A 83 4.11 19.90 12.29
CA ARG A 83 5.37 19.93 13.03
C ARG A 83 6.52 20.59 12.26
N GLY A 84 6.29 20.99 11.01
CA GLY A 84 7.29 21.55 10.11
C GLY A 84 8.33 20.49 9.73
N LEU A 85 7.92 19.49 8.94
CA LEU A 85 8.73 18.41 8.34
C LEU A 85 10.19 18.43 8.79
N GLY A 86 10.47 17.73 9.90
CA GLY A 86 11.80 17.62 10.49
C GLY A 86 12.83 16.91 9.62
#